data_AF-A0A2R6E2Q4-F1
#
_entry.id   AF-A0A2R6E2Q4-F1
#
_cell.length_a   1.000
_cell.length_b   1.000
_cell.length_c   1.000
_cell.angle_alpha   90.00
_cell.angle_beta   90.00
_cell.angle_gamma   90.00
#
_symmetry.space_group_name_H-M   'P 1'
#
loop_
_entity.id
_entity.type
_entity.pdbx_description
1 polymer ?
#
loop_
_entity_poly.entity_id
_entity_poly.type
_entity_poly.pdbx_seq_one_letter_code
_entity_poly.pdbx_strand_id
1 'polypeptide(L)' 'MDVDIIEEDDNPMLHRTDVRFEVTHEEATPSRLSVRDSLAAMLNKDASEVVVHELDTKFGMRKT' A
#
# COMPACT_ATOMS: atom_id res chain seq x y z
N MET A 1 -5.05 -9.07 7.62
CA MET A 1 -4.75 -8.14 6.51
C MET A 1 -3.27 -7.94 6.61
N ASP A 2 -2.58 -8.44 5.62
CA ASP A 2 -1.14 -8.51 5.60
C ASP A 2 -0.70 -7.73 4.37
N VAL A 3 0.18 -6.75 4.61
CA VAL A 3 0.71 -5.88 3.56
C VAL A 3 2.17 -6.25 3.39
N ASP A 4 2.51 -6.72 2.20
CA ASP A 4 3.87 -7.09 1.83
C ASP A 4 4.41 -6.04 0.86
N ILE A 5 5.57 -5.45 1.18
CA ILE A 5 6.26 -4.53 0.28
C ILE A 5 7.13 -5.34 -0.67
N ILE A 6 6.86 -5.23 -1.98
CA ILE A 6 7.57 -5.97 -3.03
C ILE A 6 8.76 -5.17 -3.54
N GLU A 7 8.56 -3.87 -3.78
CA GLU A 7 9.57 -2.95 -4.30
C GLU A 7 9.43 -1.58 -3.65
N GLU A 8 10.56 -0.94 -3.39
CA GLU A 8 10.67 0.44 -2.93
C GLU A 8 11.71 1.14 -3.80
N ASP A 9 11.27 2.18 -4.53
CA ASP A 9 12.10 2.98 -5.41
C ASP A 9 12.08 4.44 -4.94
N ASP A 10 13.25 4.98 -4.61
CA ASP A 10 13.39 6.39 -4.23
C ASP A 10 13.60 7.24 -5.49
N ASN A 11 12.66 8.15 -5.76
CA ASN A 11 12.71 9.04 -6.90
C ASN A 11 13.09 10.47 -6.45
N PRO A 12 14.40 10.79 -6.37
CA PRO A 12 14.88 12.08 -5.90
C PRO A 12 14.53 13.23 -6.87
N MET A 13 14.23 12.95 -8.13
CA MET A 13 13.80 13.98 -9.10
C MET A 13 12.39 14.49 -8.82
N LEU A 14 11.52 13.64 -8.28
CA LEU A 14 10.14 13.96 -7.95
C LEU A 14 9.90 14.11 -6.44
N HIS A 15 10.96 13.99 -5.62
CA HIS A 15 10.88 14.00 -4.17
C HIS A 15 9.79 13.06 -3.62
N ARG A 16 9.66 11.88 -4.22
CA ARG A 16 8.68 10.86 -3.82
C ARG A 16 9.32 9.49 -3.79
N THR A 17 8.76 8.61 -2.97
CA THR A 17 9.14 7.19 -2.92
C THR A 17 8.01 6.38 -3.54
N ASP A 18 8.30 5.66 -4.61
CA ASP A 18 7.34 4.78 -5.28
C ASP A 18 7.43 3.40 -4.62
N VAL A 19 6.37 3.01 -3.92
CA VAL A 19 6.29 1.74 -3.17
C VAL A 19 5.28 0.82 -3.84
N ARG A 20 5.70 -0.38 -4.24
CA ARG A 20 4.81 -1.45 -4.71
C ARG A 20 4.57 -2.43 -3.58
N PHE A 21 3.30 -2.68 -3.30
CA PHE A 21 2.87 -3.55 -2.23
C PHE A 21 1.79 -4.52 -2.73
N GLU A 22 1.66 -5.65 -2.04
CA GLU A 22 0.55 -6.59 -2.20
C GLU A 22 -0.17 -6.72 -0.85
N VAL A 23 -1.50 -6.70 -0.90
CA VAL A 23 -2.39 -6.79 0.27
C VAL A 23 -3.11 -8.11 0.26
N THR A 24 -2.76 -8.99 1.19
CA THR A 24 -3.49 -10.24 1.43
C THR A 24 -4.55 -10.04 2.52
N HIS A 25 -5.80 -10.38 2.23
CA HIS A 25 -6.92 -10.22 3.16
C HIS A 25 -7.82 -11.47 3.21
N GLU A 26 -8.05 -12.03 4.39
CA GLU A 26 -8.80 -13.30 4.54
C GLU A 26 -10.33 -13.12 4.50
N GLU A 27 -10.83 -11.95 4.89
CA GLU A 27 -12.28 -11.68 5.01
C GLU A 27 -12.78 -10.62 4.04
N ALA A 28 -12.72 -9.34 4.43
CA ALA A 28 -13.19 -8.23 3.63
C ALA A 28 -12.04 -7.54 2.89
N THR A 29 -12.28 -7.09 1.65
CA THR A 29 -11.34 -6.21 0.95
C THR A 29 -11.17 -4.93 1.76
N PRO A 30 -9.93 -4.61 2.20
CA PRO A 30 -9.70 -3.48 3.06
C PRO A 30 -9.95 -2.15 2.33
N SER A 31 -10.36 -1.14 3.08
CA SER A 31 -10.54 0.20 2.54
C SER A 31 -9.19 0.84 2.22
N ARG A 32 -9.16 1.74 1.23
CA ARG A 32 -7.96 2.50 0.85
C ARG A 32 -7.35 3.25 2.03
N LEU A 33 -8.19 3.75 2.95
CA LEU A 33 -7.77 4.43 4.18
C LEU A 33 -7.00 3.49 5.11
N SER A 34 -7.54 2.29 5.35
CA SER A 34 -6.88 1.29 6.18
C SER A 34 -5.53 0.85 5.59
N VAL A 35 -5.47 0.64 4.27
CA VAL A 35 -4.22 0.27 3.57
C VAL A 35 -3.17 1.38 3.72
N ARG A 36 -3.57 2.63 3.53
CA ARG A 36 -2.68 3.79 3.69
C ARG A 36 -2.10 3.87 5.10
N ASP A 37 -2.95 3.72 6.12
CA ASP A 37 -2.52 3.85 7.52
C ASP A 37 -1.57 2.71 7.91
N SER A 38 -1.81 1.49 7.40
CA SER A 38 -0.89 0.36 7.57
C SER A 38 0.45 0.58 6.85
N LEU A 39 0.43 1.07 5.61
CA LEU A 39 1.66 1.40 4.86
C LEU A 39 2.46 2.51 5.54
N ALA A 40 1.78 3.56 6.02
CA ALA A 40 2.41 4.65 6.75
C ALA A 40 3.10 4.15 8.04
N ALA A 41 2.44 3.25 8.78
CA ALA A 41 3.03 2.62 9.96
C ALA A 41 4.26 1.75 9.63
N MET A 42 4.22 0.99 8.52
CA MET A 42 5.34 0.15 8.08
C MET A 42 6.54 0.97 7.61
N LEU A 43 6.29 2.07 6.88
CA LEU A 43 7.32 2.97 6.36
C LEU A 43 7.78 4.01 7.39
N ASN A 44 7.18 4.02 8.58
CA ASN A 44 7.41 4.99 9.64
C ASN A 44 7.27 6.45 9.14
N LYS A 45 6.21 6.70 8.38
CA LYS A 45 5.84 8.00 7.77
C LYS A 45 4.47 8.45 8.26
N ASP A 46 4.17 9.74 8.09
CA ASP A 46 2.84 10.26 8.39
C ASP A 46 1.82 9.82 7.33
N ALA A 47 0.63 9.44 7.78
CA ALA A 47 -0.47 9.06 6.88
C ALA A 47 -0.93 10.21 5.95
N SER A 48 -0.57 11.45 6.25
CA SER A 48 -0.80 12.60 5.36
C SER A 48 0.19 12.68 4.19
N GLU A 49 1.38 12.07 4.31
CA GLU A 49 2.40 12.04 3.25
C GLU A 49 2.23 10.85 2.30
N VAL A 50 1.48 9.82 2.71
CA VAL A 50 1.26 8.61 1.93
C VAL A 50 -0.01 8.72 1.09
N VAL A 51 0.13 8.53 -0.23
CA VAL A 51 -0.98 8.55 -1.20
C VAL A 51 -1.05 7.22 -1.94
N VAL A 52 -2.21 6.58 -1.90
CA VAL A 52 -2.47 5.35 -2.68
C VAL A 52 -2.95 5.71 -4.08
N HIS A 53 -2.10 5.50 -5.08
CA HIS A 53 -2.41 5.83 -6.48
C HIS A 53 -3.53 4.93 -7.03
N GLU A 54 -3.32 3.63 -7.01
CA GLU A 54 -4.21 2.61 -7.57
C GLU A 54 -4.23 1.37 -6.65
N LEU A 55 -5.36 0.67 -6.62
CA LEU A 55 -5.56 -0.58 -5.87
C LEU A 55 -6.35 -1.51 -6.78
N ASP A 56 -5.70 -2.56 -7.26
CA ASP A 56 -6.25 -3.48 -8.25
C ASP A 56 -6.55 -4.85 -7.61
N THR A 57 -7.76 -5.00 -7.08
CA THR A 57 -8.20 -6.29 -6.53
C THR A 57 -8.38 -7.31 -7.65
N LYS A 58 -7.61 -8.40 -7.62
CA LYS A 58 -7.77 -9.50 -8.58
C LYS A 58 -9.03 -10.31 -8.27
N PHE A 59 -9.95 -10.40 -9.23
CA PHE A 59 -11.23 -11.12 -9.06
C PHE A 59 -11.02 -12.59 -8.67
N GLY A 60 -11.71 -13.04 -7.62
CA GLY A 60 -11.59 -14.41 -7.10
C GLY A 60 -10.32 -14.69 -6.29
N MET A 61 -9.44 -13.70 -6.11
CA MET A 61 -8.27 -13.81 -5.24
C MET A 61 -8.44 -12.90 -4.02
N ARG A 62 -7.99 -13.40 -2.87
CA ARG A 62 -7.89 -12.66 -1.60
C ARG A 62 -6.68 -11.71 -1.55
N LYS A 63 -6.22 -11.28 -2.73
CA LYS A 63 -5.02 -10.46 -2.94
C LYS A 63 -5.39 -9.20 -3.71
N THR A 64 -4.93 -8.05 -3.25
CA THR A 64 -5.19 -6.72 -3.80
C THR A 64 -3.91 -5.92 -3.91
#